data_AF-A0A2M8KRZ3-F1
#
_entry.id   AF-A0A2M8KRZ3-F1
#
_cell.length_a   1.000
_cell.length_b   1.000
_cell.length_c   1.000
_cell.angle_alpha   90.00
_cell.angle_beta   90.00
_cell.angle_gamma   90.00
#
_symmetry.space_group_name_H-M   'P 1'
#
loop_
_entity.id
_entity.type
_entity.pdbx_description
1 polymer ?
#
loop_
_entity_poly.entity_id
_entity_poly.type
_entity_poly.pdbx_seq_one_letter_code
_entity_poly.pdbx_strand_id
1 'polypeptide(L)'
;KHNFYFYTFGDEKTRQDLHSSLFGSLSKYFQPCLDQEIDRCPAKVAVIENNHDGSCEDWLFHSGSKFACATETPGRADVSLRAKANAYLVKAFIQLTS
;
A
#
# COMPACT_ATOMS: atom_id res chain seq x y z
N LYS A 1 3.18 10.63 -13.37
CA LYS A 1 3.57 9.26 -13.02
C LYS A 1 2.29 8.43 -12.88
N HIS A 2 2.22 7.26 -13.51
CA HIS A 2 0.98 6.51 -13.79
C HIS A 2 0.87 5.20 -13.00
N ASN A 3 1.71 5.01 -11.98
CA ASN A 3 1.89 3.70 -11.35
C ASN A 3 1.48 3.73 -9.88
N PHE A 4 0.95 2.61 -9.37
CA PHE A 4 0.58 2.47 -7.97
C PHE A 4 1.78 2.10 -7.10
N TYR A 5 1.72 2.44 -5.82
CA TYR A 5 2.60 1.94 -4.78
C TYR A 5 1.88 1.95 -3.44
N PHE A 6 2.51 1.39 -2.41
CA PHE A 6 1.96 1.43 -1.05
C PHE A 6 3.05 1.31 0.02
N TYR A 7 2.79 1.92 1.17
CA TYR A 7 3.56 1.77 2.40
C TYR A 7 2.96 0.64 3.23
N THR A 8 3.79 -0.22 3.81
CA THR A 8 3.34 -1.27 4.74
C THR A 8 4.12 -1.24 6.05
N PHE A 9 3.41 -1.51 7.14
CA PHE A 9 3.96 -1.58 8.49
C PHE A 9 3.59 -2.91 9.13
N GLY A 10 4.54 -3.56 9.79
CA GLY A 10 4.30 -4.82 10.49
C GLY A 10 5.53 -5.73 10.55
N ASP A 11 5.34 -6.91 11.15
CA ASP A 11 6.33 -7.98 11.05
C ASP A 11 6.46 -8.48 9.60
N GLU A 12 7.52 -9.25 9.33
CA GLU A 12 7.83 -9.71 7.98
C GLU A 12 6.67 -10.49 7.34
N LYS A 13 6.05 -11.40 8.09
CA LYS A 13 4.94 -12.22 7.60
C LYS A 13 3.74 -11.35 7.22
N THR A 14 3.37 -10.42 8.10
CA THR A 14 2.24 -9.52 7.88
C THR A 14 2.48 -8.62 6.66
N ARG A 15 3.72 -8.14 6.48
CA ARG A 15 4.09 -7.36 5.29
C ARG A 15 4.03 -8.19 4.00
N GLN A 16 4.43 -9.47 4.03
CA GLN A 16 4.29 -10.37 2.89
C GLN A 16 2.80 -10.64 2.54
N ASP A 17 1.95 -10.82 3.55
CA ASP A 17 0.51 -11.03 3.37
C ASP A 17 -0.17 -9.76 2.80
N LEU A 18 0.17 -8.58 3.36
CA LEU A 18 -0.26 -7.28 2.85
C LEU A 18 0.20 -7.07 1.41
N HIS A 19 1.49 -7.30 1.12
CA HIS A 19 2.03 -7.19 -0.23
C HIS A 19 1.23 -8.05 -1.20
N SER A 20 1.11 -9.35 -0.92
CA SER A 20 0.45 -10.29 -1.83
C SER A 20 -1.01 -9.91 -2.10
N SER A 21 -1.74 -9.51 -1.06
CA SER A 21 -3.15 -9.15 -1.16
C SER A 21 -3.39 -7.81 -1.87
N LEU A 22 -2.67 -6.76 -1.46
CA LEU A 22 -2.85 -5.40 -1.99
C LEU A 22 -2.27 -5.27 -3.40
N PHE A 23 -1.11 -5.86 -3.66
CA PHE A 23 -0.48 -5.84 -4.98
C PHE A 23 -1.35 -6.55 -6.01
N GLY A 24 -1.87 -7.74 -5.70
CA GLY A 24 -2.78 -8.47 -6.57
C GLY A 24 -4.10 -7.74 -6.82
N SER A 25 -4.55 -6.93 -5.86
CA SER A 25 -5.75 -6.10 -6.00
C SER A 25 -5.52 -4.91 -6.93
N LEU A 26 -4.41 -4.18 -6.77
CA LEU A 26 -4.10 -3.00 -7.58
C LEU A 26 -3.64 -3.33 -9.00
N SER A 27 -2.94 -4.44 -9.19
CA SER A 27 -2.43 -4.86 -10.50
C SER A 27 -3.53 -5.15 -11.52
N LYS A 28 -4.78 -5.32 -11.07
CA LYS A 28 -5.96 -5.43 -11.95
C LYS A 28 -6.38 -4.10 -12.58
N TYR A 29 -5.93 -2.99 -12.02
CA TYR A 29 -6.37 -1.64 -12.37
C TYR A 29 -5.24 -0.77 -12.91
N PHE A 30 -4.05 -0.88 -12.33
CA PHE A 30 -2.91 0.00 -12.61
C PHE A 30 -1.60 -0.79 -12.70
N GLN A 31 -0.60 -0.20 -13.34
CA GLN A 31 0.75 -0.75 -13.36
C GLN A 31 1.48 -0.46 -12.04
N PRO A 32 2.31 -1.36 -11.52
CA PRO A 32 3.10 -1.14 -10.31
C PRO A 32 4.22 -0.12 -10.54
N CYS A 33 4.59 0.62 -9.51
CA CYS A 33 5.80 1.45 -9.54
C CYS A 33 7.04 0.55 -9.45
N LEU A 34 7.91 0.62 -10.45
CA LEU A 34 9.13 -0.20 -10.50
C LEU A 34 10.38 0.58 -10.11
N ASP A 35 10.21 1.85 -9.71
CA ASP A 35 11.29 2.69 -9.19
C ASP A 35 11.85 2.02 -7.93
N GLN A 36 13.18 1.96 -7.81
CA GLN A 36 13.86 1.41 -6.61
C GLN A 36 13.84 2.39 -5.43
N GLU A 37 13.40 3.62 -5.68
CA GLU A 37 13.26 4.69 -4.71
C GLU A 37 11.98 5.48 -5.01
N ILE A 38 11.15 5.68 -3.99
CA ILE A 38 9.92 6.48 -4.07
C ILE A 38 9.93 7.41 -2.86
N ASP A 39 9.77 8.71 -3.10
CA ASP A 39 9.79 9.74 -2.04
C ASP A 39 11.04 9.69 -1.15
N ARG A 40 12.19 9.33 -1.74
CA ARG A 40 13.50 9.10 -1.08
C ARG A 40 13.55 7.89 -0.15
N CYS A 41 12.53 7.03 -0.20
CA CYS A 41 12.47 5.78 0.52
C CYS A 41 12.85 4.62 -0.41
N PRO A 42 13.67 3.66 0.04
CA PRO A 42 13.91 2.43 -0.70
C PRO A 42 12.59 1.71 -0.96
N ALA A 43 12.38 1.32 -2.21
CA ALA A 43 11.19 0.62 -2.64
C ALA A 43 11.56 -0.69 -3.34
N LYS A 44 10.77 -1.74 -3.07
CA LYS A 44 10.88 -3.04 -3.72
C LYS A 44 9.55 -3.36 -4.41
N VAL A 45 9.51 -3.14 -5.73
CA VAL A 45 8.36 -3.45 -6.59
C VAL A 45 7.04 -2.90 -6.00
N ALA A 46 6.89 -1.58 -6.10
CA ALA A 46 5.72 -0.83 -5.64
C ALA A 46 5.48 -0.82 -4.13
N VAL A 47 6.42 -1.29 -3.31
CA VAL A 47 6.26 -1.35 -1.86
C VAL A 47 7.40 -0.66 -1.14
N ILE A 48 7.02 0.18 -0.18
CA ILE A 48 7.91 0.79 0.81
C ILE A 48 7.57 0.15 2.15
N GLU A 49 8.58 -0.39 2.83
CA GLU A 49 8.39 -1.22 4.02
C GLU A 49 8.93 -0.50 5.26
N ASN A 50 8.11 -0.40 6.31
CA ASN A 50 8.47 0.20 7.61
C ASN A 50 9.19 1.56 7.50
N ASN A 51 8.68 2.45 6.64
CA ASN A 51 9.15 3.83 6.59
C ASN A 51 8.40 4.67 7.63
N HIS A 52 9.10 5.06 8.70
CA HIS A 52 8.54 5.79 9.84
C HIS A 52 8.81 7.29 9.69
N ASP A 53 7.80 8.04 9.27
CA ASP A 53 7.89 9.46 8.89
C ASP A 53 6.99 10.38 9.74
N GLY A 54 6.29 9.85 10.74
CA GLY A 54 5.35 10.61 11.58
C GLY A 54 3.98 10.87 10.92
N SER A 55 3.69 10.20 9.81
CA SER A 55 2.34 10.14 9.21
C SER A 55 1.31 9.49 10.16
N CYS A 56 0.04 9.56 9.77
CA CYS A 56 -1.06 9.02 10.58
C CYS A 56 -0.94 7.49 10.75
N GLU A 57 -0.65 6.79 9.65
CA GLU A 57 -0.44 5.36 9.60
C GLU A 57 0.77 4.91 10.43
N ASP A 58 1.85 5.70 10.42
CA ASP A 58 3.02 5.48 11.25
C ASP A 58 2.69 5.66 12.75
N TRP A 59 1.98 6.73 13.09
CA TRP A 59 1.51 6.97 14.45
C TRP A 59 0.55 5.87 14.94
N LEU A 60 -0.39 5.41 14.10
CA LEU A 60 -1.32 4.33 14.42
C LEU A 60 -0.61 3.00 14.65
N PHE A 61 0.43 2.71 13.85
CA PHE A 61 1.27 1.53 14.04
C PHE A 61 2.00 1.57 15.39
N HIS A 62 2.68 2.69 15.69
CA HIS A 62 3.36 2.88 16.97
C HIS A 62 2.41 2.93 18.18
N SER A 63 1.14 3.30 17.97
CA SER A 63 0.11 3.28 19.02
C SER A 63 -0.43 1.87 19.33
N GLY A 64 0.08 0.83 18.67
CA GLY A 64 -0.21 -0.57 18.98
C GLY A 64 -1.02 -1.32 17.93
N SER A 65 -1.27 -0.74 16.76
CA SER A 65 -1.86 -1.50 15.64
C SER A 65 -0.90 -2.61 15.20
N LYS A 66 -1.40 -3.84 15.02
CA LYS A 66 -0.57 -4.99 14.60
C LYS A 66 0.13 -4.74 13.25
N PHE A 67 -0.55 -4.01 12.37
CA PHE A 67 -0.04 -3.60 11.07
C PHE A 67 -0.81 -2.36 10.59
N ALA A 68 -0.22 -1.65 9.63
CA ALA A 68 -0.83 -0.52 8.95
C ALA A 68 -0.41 -0.52 7.47
N CYS A 69 -1.16 0.17 6.63
CA CYS A 69 -0.77 0.43 5.26
C CYS A 69 -1.34 1.75 4.73
N ALA A 70 -0.60 2.40 3.85
CA ALA A 70 -1.07 3.54 3.07
C ALA A 70 -0.96 3.19 1.57
N THR A 71 -2.07 3.25 0.85
CA THR A 71 -2.13 2.83 -0.56
C THR A 71 -2.24 4.03 -1.48
N GLU A 72 -1.36 4.10 -2.48
CA GLU A 72 -1.25 5.25 -3.38
C GLU A 72 -1.70 4.88 -4.79
N THR A 73 -2.96 5.20 -5.12
CA THR A 73 -3.49 5.06 -6.49
C THR A 73 -3.00 6.22 -7.37
N PRO A 74 -2.70 6.00 -8.67
CA PRO A 74 -2.09 7.03 -9.51
C PRO A 74 -3.03 8.21 -9.76
N GLY A 75 -2.74 9.38 -9.16
CA GLY A 75 -3.66 10.54 -9.16
C GLY A 75 -4.07 11.10 -10.54
N ARG A 76 -3.35 10.76 -11.62
CA ARG A 76 -3.70 11.13 -13.00
C ARG A 76 -4.65 10.14 -13.69
N ALA A 77 -4.99 9.02 -13.04
CA ALA A 77 -5.96 8.07 -13.56
C ALA A 77 -7.41 8.53 -13.31
N ASP A 78 -8.32 7.96 -14.09
CA ASP A 78 -9.76 8.19 -13.96
C ASP A 78 -10.25 8.02 -12.52
N VAL A 79 -11.07 8.98 -12.05
CA VAL A 79 -11.57 9.02 -10.67
C VAL A 79 -12.41 7.79 -10.36
N SER A 80 -13.26 7.35 -11.29
CA SER A 80 -14.14 6.20 -11.08
C SER A 80 -13.34 4.91 -10.98
N LEU A 81 -12.29 4.78 -11.80
CA LEU A 81 -11.36 3.67 -11.75
C LEU A 81 -10.60 3.64 -10.41
N ARG A 82 -10.11 4.80 -9.94
CA ARG A 82 -9.46 4.92 -8.63
C ARG A 82 -10.42 4.59 -7.48
N ALA A 83 -11.65 5.08 -7.53
CA ALA A 83 -12.65 4.78 -6.51
C ALA A 83 -12.95 3.28 -6.44
N LYS A 84 -13.09 2.62 -7.61
CA LYS A 84 -13.26 1.17 -7.70
C LYS A 84 -12.05 0.43 -7.13
N ALA A 85 -10.83 0.81 -7.49
CA ALA A 85 -9.62 0.19 -6.96
C ALA A 85 -9.49 0.32 -5.43
N ASN A 86 -9.76 1.52 -4.88
CA ASN A 86 -9.76 1.77 -3.44
C ASN A 86 -10.80 0.91 -2.70
N ALA A 87 -12.01 0.75 -3.25
CA ALA A 87 -13.02 -0.12 -2.65
C ALA A 87 -12.55 -1.58 -2.56
N TYR A 88 -11.84 -2.07 -3.57
CA TYR A 88 -11.24 -3.41 -3.55
C TYR A 88 -10.11 -3.53 -2.53
N LEU A 89 -9.27 -2.50 -2.40
CA LEU A 89 -8.20 -2.46 -1.40
C LEU A 89 -8.75 -2.53 0.03
N VAL A 90 -9.77 -1.75 0.35
CA VAL A 90 -10.42 -1.78 1.67
C VAL A 90 -10.98 -3.17 1.96
N LYS A 91 -11.62 -3.81 0.97
CA LYS A 91 -12.12 -5.19 1.12
C LYS A 91 -10.98 -6.18 1.37
N ALA A 92 -9.90 -6.09 0.62
CA ALA A 92 -8.72 -6.95 0.77
C ALA A 92 -8.05 -6.77 2.14
N PHE A 93 -7.98 -5.52 2.64
CA PHE A 93 -7.48 -5.21 3.97
C PHE A 93 -8.35 -5.82 5.07
N ILE A 94 -9.67 -5.68 5.00
CA ILE A 94 -10.60 -6.28 5.97
C ILE A 94 -10.43 -7.81 6.03
N GLN A 95 -10.24 -8.47 4.88
CA GLN A 95 -10.03 -9.92 4.83
C GLN A 95 -8.74 -10.39 5.52
N LEU A 96 -7.71 -9.54 5.61
CA LEU A 96 -6.47 -9.83 6.35
C LEU A 96 -6.63 -9.64 7.86
N THR A 97 -7.66 -8.90 8.29
CA THR A 97 -7.96 -8.65 9.72
C THR A 97 -8.95 -9.64 10.33
N SER A 98 -9.60 -10.47 9.50
CA SER A 98 -10.60 -11.47 9.89
C SER A 98 -9.94 -12.80 10.23
#